data_AF-A0A7R9BE21-F1
#
_entry.id   AF-A0A7R9BE21-F1
#
_cell.length_a   1.000
_cell.length_b   1.000
_cell.length_c   1.000
_cell.angle_alpha   90.00
_cell.angle_beta   90.00
_cell.angle_gamma   90.00
#
_symmetry.space_group_name_H-M   'P 1'
#
loop_
_entity.id
_entity.type
_entity.pdbx_description
1 polymer ?
#
loop_
_entity_poly.entity_id
_entity_poly.type
_entity_poly.pdbx_seq_one_letter_code
_entity_poly.pdbx_strand_id
1 'polypeptide(L)'
;MRMLDKSGIFQVLLNLVVSTNHDCYVKLVVSSLDYTTDAMPRVILGKVLTASTVSSRLYATQFLLVLLRAKLPDFQKWGVELLVNQLYDQSKAVSLVAIAILEEATEEKVLCPSLAVTEEKVLCPSLAVTEEKVLCPSLAVTEE
;
A
#
# COMPACT_ATOMS: atom_id res chain seq x y z
N MET A 1 -9.49 -21.25 -11.21
CA MET A 1 -9.23 -20.08 -12.09
C MET A 1 -9.12 -20.41 -13.59
N ARG A 2 -8.47 -21.50 -14.04
CA ARG A 2 -8.24 -21.76 -15.49
C ARG A 2 -9.46 -21.71 -16.43
N MET A 3 -10.68 -21.92 -15.95
CA MET A 3 -11.91 -21.78 -16.77
C MET A 3 -12.30 -20.32 -17.00
N LEU A 4 -12.00 -19.42 -16.05
CA LEU A 4 -12.26 -17.98 -16.16
C LEU A 4 -11.28 -17.33 -17.14
N ASP A 5 -10.03 -17.77 -17.18
CA ASP A 5 -9.07 -17.32 -18.19
C ASP A 5 -9.54 -17.66 -19.61
N LYS A 6 -10.12 -18.84 -19.80
CA LYS A 6 -10.65 -19.28 -21.10
C LYS A 6 -11.94 -18.57 -21.52
N SER A 7 -12.67 -17.97 -20.59
CA SER A 7 -13.93 -17.26 -20.89
C SER A 7 -13.75 -15.77 -21.15
N GLY A 8 -12.53 -15.23 -20.99
CA GLY A 8 -12.26 -13.80 -21.17
C GLY A 8 -12.82 -12.89 -20.07
N ILE A 9 -13.38 -13.46 -19.00
CA ILE A 9 -14.04 -12.70 -17.93
C ILE A 9 -13.10 -11.70 -17.25
N PHE A 10 -11.81 -12.04 -17.10
CA PHE A 10 -10.83 -11.14 -16.50
C PHE A 10 -10.64 -9.86 -17.31
N GLN A 11 -10.74 -9.94 -18.64
CA GLN A 11 -10.67 -8.74 -19.47
C GLN A 11 -11.90 -7.85 -19.27
N VAL A 12 -13.08 -8.47 -19.11
CA VAL A 12 -14.33 -7.75 -18.81
C VAL A 12 -14.25 -7.07 -17.44
N LEU A 13 -13.77 -7.78 -16.41
CA LEU A 13 -13.58 -7.24 -15.07
C LEU A 13 -12.55 -6.10 -15.06
N LEU A 14 -11.44 -6.26 -15.77
CA LEU A 14 -10.43 -5.22 -15.93
C LEU A 14 -11.04 -3.96 -16.56
N ASN A 15 -11.76 -4.12 -17.67
CA ASN A 15 -12.42 -2.99 -18.34
C ASN A 15 -13.42 -2.32 -17.39
N LEU A 16 -14.23 -3.11 -16.67
CA LEU A 16 -15.22 -2.60 -15.72
C LEU A 16 -14.58 -1.73 -14.63
N VAL A 17 -13.52 -2.21 -13.95
CA VAL A 17 -12.91 -1.46 -12.83
C VAL A 17 -12.17 -0.21 -13.29
N VAL A 18 -11.73 -0.16 -14.56
CA VAL A 18 -11.05 1.01 -15.14
C VAL A 18 -12.04 2.05 -15.66
N SER A 19 -13.19 1.65 -16.19
CA SER A 19 -14.16 2.57 -16.81
C SER A 19 -15.28 3.05 -15.88
N THR A 20 -15.48 2.39 -14.73
CA THR A 20 -16.61 2.68 -13.85
C THR A 20 -16.35 3.91 -12.95
N ASN A 21 -17.40 4.69 -12.73
CA ASN A 21 -17.45 5.73 -11.68
C ASN A 21 -18.13 5.23 -10.39
N HIS A 22 -18.60 3.98 -10.38
CA HIS A 22 -19.27 3.40 -9.23
C HIS A 22 -18.30 2.56 -8.39
N ASP A 23 -17.99 3.06 -7.20
CA ASP A 23 -17.12 2.40 -6.23
C ASP A 23 -17.57 0.97 -5.88
N CYS A 24 -18.88 0.69 -5.90
CA CYS A 24 -19.40 -0.62 -5.55
C CYS A 24 -18.87 -1.73 -6.46
N TYR A 25 -18.71 -1.48 -7.77
CA TYR A 25 -18.16 -2.46 -8.70
C TYR A 25 -16.67 -2.70 -8.45
N VAL A 26 -15.90 -1.65 -8.17
CA VAL A 26 -14.48 -1.79 -7.82
C VAL A 26 -14.34 -2.64 -6.56
N LYS A 27 -15.10 -2.32 -5.51
CA LYS A 27 -15.08 -3.05 -4.24
C LYS A 27 -15.46 -4.52 -4.41
N LEU A 28 -16.54 -4.79 -5.14
CA LEU A 28 -17.00 -6.15 -5.40
C LEU A 28 -15.94 -6.97 -6.14
N VAL A 29 -15.36 -6.42 -7.22
CA VAL A 29 -14.35 -7.12 -8.01
C VAL A 29 -13.09 -7.35 -7.18
N VAL A 30 -12.53 -6.31 -6.56
CA VAL A 30 -11.28 -6.41 -5.80
C VAL A 30 -11.42 -7.40 -4.63
N SER A 31 -12.54 -7.40 -3.90
CA SER A 31 -12.73 -8.29 -2.75
C SER A 31 -13.07 -9.75 -3.10
N SER A 32 -13.44 -10.06 -4.35
CA SER A 32 -13.91 -11.40 -4.74
C SER A 32 -12.90 -12.25 -5.49
N LEU A 33 -11.77 -11.68 -5.92
CA LEU A 33 -10.74 -12.41 -6.67
C LEU A 33 -9.75 -13.13 -5.74
N ASP A 34 -9.15 -14.20 -6.26
CA ASP A 34 -8.09 -14.96 -5.60
C ASP A 34 -6.71 -14.47 -6.07
N TYR A 35 -5.90 -13.98 -5.12
CA TYR A 35 -4.58 -13.38 -5.36
C TYR A 35 -3.41 -14.32 -5.05
N THR A 36 -3.67 -15.60 -4.74
CA THR A 36 -2.62 -16.58 -4.38
C THR A 36 -1.64 -16.88 -5.51
N THR A 37 -2.06 -16.71 -6.76
CA THR A 37 -1.24 -16.96 -7.95
C THR A 37 -0.88 -15.66 -8.68
N ASP A 38 0.29 -15.66 -9.33
CA ASP A 38 0.70 -14.55 -10.17
C ASP A 38 -0.04 -14.60 -11.51
N ALA A 39 -1.17 -13.90 -11.56
CA ALA A 39 -2.14 -13.97 -12.66
C ALA A 39 -2.97 -12.67 -12.77
N MET A 40 -3.96 -12.69 -13.66
CA MET A 40 -4.87 -11.56 -13.93
C MET A 40 -5.46 -10.87 -12.68
N PRO A 41 -5.83 -11.56 -11.59
CA PRO A 41 -6.26 -10.89 -10.36
C PRO A 41 -5.28 -9.83 -9.85
N ARG A 42 -3.98 -10.13 -9.78
CA ARG A 42 -2.97 -9.16 -9.33
C ARG A 42 -2.81 -8.00 -10.30
N VAL A 43 -2.95 -8.26 -11.61
CA VAL A 43 -2.95 -7.21 -12.64
C VAL A 43 -4.14 -6.26 -12.47
N ILE A 44 -5.34 -6.81 -12.20
CA ILE A 44 -6.55 -6.02 -11.94
C ILE A 44 -6.36 -5.15 -10.69
N LEU A 45 -5.86 -5.72 -9.58
CA LEU A 45 -5.58 -4.95 -8.37
C LEU A 45 -4.55 -3.84 -8.61
N GLY A 46 -3.45 -4.15 -9.31
CA GLY A 46 -2.45 -3.16 -9.70
C GLY A 46 -3.04 -2.01 -10.52
N LYS A 47 -4.00 -2.30 -11.41
CA LYS A 47 -4.70 -1.27 -12.17
C LYS A 47 -5.57 -0.39 -11.28
N VAL A 48 -6.32 -0.97 -10.34
CA VAL A 48 -7.13 -0.19 -9.39
C VAL A 48 -6.26 0.69 -8.49
N LEU A 49 -5.09 0.22 -8.06
CA LEU A 49 -4.11 0.99 -7.27
C LEU A 49 -3.54 2.21 -8.03
N THR A 50 -3.71 2.29 -9.35
CA THR A 50 -3.29 3.42 -10.18
C THR A 50 -4.47 4.16 -10.85
N ALA A 51 -5.71 3.87 -10.42
CA ALA A 51 -6.91 4.48 -11.00
C ALA A 51 -6.94 5.99 -10.76
N SER A 52 -7.61 6.76 -11.63
CA SER A 52 -7.77 8.21 -11.47
C SER A 52 -8.54 8.58 -10.19
N THR A 53 -9.44 7.70 -9.75
CA THR A 53 -10.33 7.95 -8.61
C THR A 53 -9.66 7.62 -7.28
N VAL A 54 -9.58 8.61 -6.39
CA VAL A 54 -8.92 8.48 -5.08
C VAL A 54 -9.60 7.41 -4.21
N SER A 55 -10.93 7.32 -4.22
CA SER A 55 -11.69 6.31 -3.44
C SER A 55 -11.31 4.88 -3.82
N SER A 56 -11.10 4.62 -5.11
CA SER A 56 -10.71 3.31 -5.63
C SER A 56 -9.30 2.92 -5.20
N ARG A 57 -8.33 3.83 -5.32
CA ARG A 57 -6.95 3.61 -4.87
C ARG A 57 -6.86 3.40 -3.36
N LEU A 58 -7.59 4.22 -2.59
CA LEU A 58 -7.66 4.10 -1.13
C LEU A 58 -8.22 2.74 -0.71
N TYR A 59 -9.32 2.31 -1.32
CA TYR A 59 -9.89 1.00 -1.04
C TYR A 59 -8.94 -0.14 -1.40
N ALA A 60 -8.32 -0.10 -2.58
CA ALA A 60 -7.37 -1.12 -3.00
C ALA A 60 -6.13 -1.19 -2.08
N THR A 61 -5.64 -0.04 -1.61
CA THR A 61 -4.53 0.02 -0.65
C THR A 61 -4.93 -0.57 0.69
N GLN A 62 -6.10 -0.22 1.22
CA GLN A 62 -6.65 -0.86 2.42
C GLN A 62 -6.85 -2.37 2.24
N PHE A 63 -7.21 -2.81 1.04
CA PHE A 63 -7.39 -4.22 0.75
C PHE A 63 -6.06 -5.00 0.76
N LEU A 64 -4.93 -4.35 0.42
CA LEU A 64 -3.60 -4.97 0.59
C LEU A 64 -3.34 -5.37 2.06
N LEU A 65 -3.84 -4.60 3.04
CA LEU A 65 -3.77 -4.98 4.46
C LEU A 65 -4.52 -6.27 4.75
N VAL A 66 -5.70 -6.44 4.15
CA VAL A 66 -6.50 -7.67 4.30
C VAL A 66 -5.73 -8.86 3.75
N LEU A 67 -5.07 -8.70 2.60
CA LEU A 67 -4.26 -9.75 1.98
C LEU A 67 -2.99 -10.07 2.79
N LEU A 68 -2.35 -9.07 3.39
CA LEU A 68 -1.23 -9.22 4.31
C LEU A 68 -1.65 -10.06 5.54
N ARG A 69 -2.71 -9.63 6.25
CA ARG A 69 -3.22 -10.31 7.45
C ARG A 69 -3.77 -11.71 7.16
N ALA A 70 -4.29 -11.93 5.95
CA ALA A 70 -4.69 -13.25 5.46
C ALA A 70 -3.49 -14.17 5.15
N LYS A 71 -2.25 -13.67 5.26
CA LYS A 71 -1.00 -14.40 5.07
C LYS A 71 -0.93 -15.07 3.70
N LEU A 72 -1.29 -14.31 2.66
CA LEU A 72 -1.20 -14.83 1.30
C LEU A 72 0.23 -15.29 0.99
N PRO A 73 0.38 -16.42 0.27
CA PRO A 73 1.69 -16.93 -0.10
C PRO A 73 2.44 -15.89 -0.92
N ASP A 74 3.73 -15.73 -0.60
CA ASP A 74 4.64 -14.83 -1.30
C ASP A 74 4.19 -13.36 -1.33
N PHE A 75 3.34 -12.90 -0.39
CA PHE A 75 2.90 -11.50 -0.34
C PHE A 75 4.08 -10.52 -0.38
N GLN A 76 5.19 -10.80 0.31
CA GLN A 76 6.39 -9.95 0.26
C GLN A 76 6.98 -9.74 -1.14
N LYS A 77 6.75 -10.66 -2.09
CA LYS A 77 7.32 -10.56 -3.46
C LYS A 77 6.55 -9.59 -4.36
N TRP A 78 5.28 -9.33 -4.08
CA TRP A 78 4.41 -8.53 -4.96
C TRP A 78 3.61 -7.48 -4.21
N GLY A 79 3.07 -7.81 -3.04
CA GLY A 79 2.25 -6.91 -2.23
C GLY A 79 3.04 -5.74 -1.65
N VAL A 80 4.27 -6.01 -1.19
CA VAL A 80 5.18 -4.96 -0.68
C VAL A 80 5.57 -3.98 -1.79
N GLU A 81 5.88 -4.47 -3.00
CA GLU A 81 6.17 -3.59 -4.14
C GLU A 81 4.98 -2.68 -4.47
N LEU A 82 3.76 -3.22 -4.46
CA LEU A 82 2.54 -2.44 -4.65
C LEU A 82 2.37 -1.37 -3.54
N LEU A 83 2.64 -1.70 -2.28
CA LEU A 83 2.60 -0.75 -1.16
C LEU A 83 3.64 0.36 -1.31
N VAL A 84 4.88 0.01 -1.68
CA VAL A 84 5.95 0.99 -1.94
C VAL A 84 5.54 1.95 -3.05
N ASN A 85 4.89 1.47 -4.10
CA ASN A 85 4.36 2.33 -5.15
C ASN A 85 3.27 3.30 -4.63
N GLN A 86 2.44 2.88 -3.68
CA GLN A 86 1.42 3.75 -3.06
C GLN A 86 2.00 4.83 -2.15
N LEU A 87 3.27 4.72 -1.70
CA LEU A 87 3.94 5.79 -0.96
C LEU A 87 4.08 7.08 -1.78
N TYR A 88 4.10 6.96 -3.11
CA TYR A 88 4.20 8.08 -4.06
C TYR A 88 2.84 8.55 -4.59
N ASP A 89 1.72 8.11 -3.99
CA ASP A 89 0.40 8.54 -4.41
C ASP A 89 0.20 10.05 -4.20
N GLN A 90 -0.53 10.69 -5.12
CA GLN A 90 -0.86 12.12 -5.04
C GLN A 90 -1.76 12.45 -3.84
N SER A 91 -2.54 11.47 -3.37
CA SER A 91 -3.39 11.61 -2.19
C SER A 91 -2.63 11.19 -0.93
N LYS A 92 -2.43 12.13 -0.01
CA LYS A 92 -1.84 11.86 1.31
C LYS A 92 -2.57 10.76 2.08
N ALA A 93 -3.90 10.66 1.92
CA ALA A 93 -4.68 9.62 2.58
C ALA A 93 -4.27 8.21 2.11
N VAL A 94 -3.96 8.05 0.83
CA VAL A 94 -3.52 6.77 0.26
C VAL A 94 -2.10 6.45 0.74
N SER A 95 -1.19 7.41 0.67
CA SER A 95 0.20 7.21 1.11
C SER A 95 0.29 6.91 2.61
N LEU A 96 -0.49 7.58 3.46
CA LEU A 96 -0.53 7.30 4.90
C LEU A 96 -1.05 5.89 5.22
N VAL A 97 -2.04 5.40 4.48
CA VAL A 97 -2.50 4.00 4.63
C VAL A 97 -1.38 3.05 4.22
N ALA A 98 -0.67 3.31 3.11
CA ALA A 98 0.44 2.46 2.69
C ALA A 98 1.57 2.39 3.73
N ILE A 99 1.92 3.52 4.36
CA ILE A 99 2.90 3.58 5.46
C ILE A 99 2.44 2.68 6.62
N ALA A 100 1.21 2.85 7.10
CA ALA A 100 0.69 2.07 8.22
C ALA A 100 0.69 0.56 7.95
N ILE A 101 0.42 0.15 6.70
CA ILE A 101 0.47 -1.27 6.33
C ILE A 101 1.91 -1.79 6.28
N LEU A 102 2.86 -0.99 5.78
CA LEU A 102 4.27 -1.37 5.75
C LEU A 102 4.85 -1.48 7.17
N GLU A 103 4.48 -0.58 8.09
CA GLU A 103 4.82 -0.68 9.51
C GLU A 103 4.33 -2.02 10.08
N GLU A 104 3.06 -2.38 9.85
CA GLU A 104 2.52 -3.66 10.30
C GLU A 104 3.26 -4.87 9.67
N ALA A 105 3.58 -4.81 8.38
CA ALA A 105 4.35 -5.86 7.70
C ALA A 105 5.77 -6.03 8.28
N THR A 106 6.38 -4.96 8.79
CA THR A 106 7.69 -5.01 9.46
C THR A 106 7.61 -5.71 10.82
N GLU A 107 6.55 -5.46 11.59
CA GLU A 107 6.34 -6.05 12.91
C GLU A 107 6.11 -7.56 12.84
N GLU A 108 5.44 -8.05 11.80
CA GLU A 108 5.19 -9.49 11.60
C GLU A 108 6.43 -10.29 11.14
N LYS A 109 7.62 -9.67 11.03
CA LYS A 109 8.86 -10.28 10.47
C LYS A 109 8.70 -10.84 9.05
N VAL A 110 7.68 -10.40 8.31
CA VAL A 110 7.44 -10.79 6.91
C VAL A 110 8.50 -10.18 5.97
N LEU A 111 9.23 -9.18 6.46
CA LEU A 111 10.00 -8.24 5.67
C LEU A 111 11.51 -8.28 5.96
N CYS A 112 12.15 -9.44 5.82
CA CYS A 112 13.61 -9.56 5.90
C CYS A 112 14.06 -10.36 4.66
N PRO A 113 14.37 -9.74 3.48
CA PRO A 113 15.47 -8.79 3.24
C PRO A 113 15.20 -7.67 2.20
N SER A 114 13.95 -7.44 1.76
CA SER A 114 13.66 -6.56 0.60
C SER A 114 13.75 -5.05 0.88
N LEU A 115 13.78 -4.63 2.15
CA LEU A 115 13.86 -3.21 2.51
C LEU A 115 15.24 -2.58 2.37
N ALA A 116 16.30 -3.38 2.31
CA ALA A 116 17.66 -2.87 2.12
C ALA A 116 17.81 -2.11 0.78
N VAL A 117 16.91 -2.35 -0.18
CA VAL A 117 16.88 -1.66 -1.49
C VAL A 117 16.04 -0.37 -1.44
N THR A 118 15.15 -0.22 -0.45
CA THR A 118 14.21 0.92 -0.38
C THR A 118 14.65 2.02 0.59
N GLU A 119 15.52 1.73 1.56
CA GLU A 119 16.03 2.76 2.50
C GLU A 119 16.72 3.93 1.78
N GLU A 120 17.36 3.69 0.63
CA GLU A 120 17.98 4.74 -0.19
C GLU A 120 16.95 5.67 -0.88
N LYS A 121 15.69 5.25 -1.02
CA LYS A 121 14.65 5.99 -1.75
C LYS A 121 13.54 6.57 -0.87
N VAL A 122 13.42 6.12 0.39
CA VAL A 122 12.44 6.62 1.37
C VAL A 122 12.95 7.86 2.11
N LEU A 123 14.27 8.03 2.22
CA LEU A 123 14.87 9.18 2.89
C LEU A 123 15.00 10.41 1.96
N CYS A 124 13.89 11.09 1.70
CA CYS A 124 13.89 12.51 1.29
C CYS A 124 13.53 13.42 2.49
N PRO A 125 14.04 14.66 2.58
CA PRO A 125 14.44 15.29 3.85
C PRO A 125 13.34 15.97 4.69
N SER A 126 12.05 15.69 4.46
CA SER A 126 10.99 16.55 5.03
C SER A 126 10.41 16.12 6.37
N LEU A 127 11.00 15.16 7.06
CA LEU A 127 10.61 14.77 8.43
C LEU A 127 11.81 14.80 9.38
N ALA A 128 12.49 15.94 9.45
CA ALA A 128 13.18 16.34 10.67
C ALA A 128 12.12 16.81 11.69
N VAL A 129 11.32 15.88 12.21
CA VAL A 129 10.62 16.11 13.48
C VAL A 129 11.61 15.73 14.56
N THR A 130 12.25 16.74 15.12
CA THR A 130 13.13 16.64 16.26
C THR A 130 12.33 16.17 17.47
N GLU A 131 12.50 14.92 17.88
CA GLU A 131 12.26 14.52 19.25
C GLU A 131 13.61 14.29 19.94
N GLU A 132 13.87 15.14 20.93
CA GLU A 132 14.48 14.84 22.22
C GLU A 132 15.51 15.92 22.64
N LYS A 133 15.12 16.80 23.57
CA LYS A 133 15.63 16.76 24.96
C LYS A 133 14.96 17.83 25.83
N VAL A 134 14.10 17.36 26.73
CA VAL A 134 13.75 18.06 27.97
C VAL A 134 15.01 18.09 28.84
N LEU A 135 15.53 19.28 29.17
CA LEU A 135 16.24 19.53 30.43
C LEU A 135 16.37 21.04 30.69
N CYS A 136 15.62 21.57 31.66
CA CYS A 136 15.98 22.83 32.31
C CYS A 136 17.28 22.63 33.12
N PRO A 137 18.12 23.67 33.25
CA PRO A 137 18.17 24.29 34.58
C PRO A 137 18.29 25.83 34.56
N SER A 138 17.55 26.42 35.51
CA SER A 138 17.96 27.51 36.41
C SER A 138 18.73 28.71 35.83
N LEU A 139 18.03 29.85 35.76
CA LEU A 139 18.63 31.18 35.75
C LEU A 139 19.41 31.41 37.06
N ALA A 140 20.73 31.28 36.98
CA ALA A 140 21.65 31.86 37.95
C ALA A 140 22.10 33.24 37.47
N VAL A 141 21.97 34.20 38.37
CA VAL A 141 22.40 35.60 38.34
C VAL A 141 23.91 35.72 38.08
N THR A 142 24.33 36.75 37.32
CA THR A 142 25.58 37.56 37.45
C THR A 142 25.50 38.68 36.40
N GLU A 143 25.29 39.95 36.79
CA GLU A 143 26.31 40.99 37.04
C GLU A 143 27.14 41.39 35.81
N GLU A 144 26.73 42.47 35.11
CA GLU A 144 27.39 43.79 35.08
C GLU A 144 26.45 44.84 34.45
#